data_AF-A0A416WE55-F1
#
_entry.id   AF-A0A416WE55-F1
#
_cell.length_a   1.000
_cell.length_b   1.000
_cell.length_c   1.000
_cell.angle_alpha   90.00
_cell.angle_beta   90.00
_cell.angle_gamma   90.00
#
_symmetry.space_group_name_H-M   'P 1'
#
loop_
_entity.id
_entity.type
_entity.pdbx_description
1 polymer ?
#
loop_
_entity_poly.entity_id
_entity_poly.type
_entity_poly.pdbx_seq_one_letter_code
_entity_poly.pdbx_strand_id
1 'polypeptide(L)'
;MEQKERLSFCKKCKNRQFDPNRGIVCGLTQQKADFDNGCVNFIQDPASVDDFSLAEKADVAEQEVVSISEEILENLKRYQNFGYALVGGMLAVLISAVLWALITVSIKYQIGYMAIGVGFLVGFAVRFFGIGFERKFGILGGFLALLGCLLGNLFGYVGLSAEQMGN
;
A
#
# COMPACT_ATOMS: atom_id res chain seq x y z
N MET A 1 -11.23 43.95 2.21
CA MET A 1 -11.46 42.50 2.10
C MET A 1 -12.93 42.22 1.81
N GLU A 2 -13.21 41.22 1.00
CA GLU A 2 -14.58 40.76 0.73
C GLU A 2 -15.11 39.91 1.90
N GLN A 3 -16.43 39.87 2.11
CA GLN A 3 -17.05 39.10 3.22
C GLN A 3 -16.65 37.62 3.21
N LYS A 4 -16.44 37.04 2.02
CA LYS A 4 -16.02 35.64 1.84
C LYS A 4 -14.60 35.38 2.38
N GLU A 5 -13.69 36.33 2.21
CA GLU A 5 -12.32 36.24 2.73
C GLU A 5 -12.33 36.29 4.26
N ARG A 6 -13.08 37.22 4.85
CA ARG A 6 -13.26 37.32 6.31
C ARG A 6 -13.82 36.03 6.91
N LEU A 7 -14.74 35.37 6.22
CA LEU A 7 -15.31 34.09 6.64
C LEU A 7 -14.29 32.94 6.60
N SER A 8 -13.28 32.98 5.73
CA SER A 8 -12.23 31.96 5.68
C SER A 8 -11.38 31.93 6.94
N PHE A 9 -11.08 33.10 7.51
CA PHE A 9 -10.44 33.22 8.81
C PHE A 9 -11.35 32.70 9.93
N CYS A 10 -12.61 33.12 9.97
CA CYS A 10 -13.54 32.69 11.02
C CYS A 10 -13.77 31.17 11.04
N LYS A 11 -13.78 30.50 9.88
CA LYS A 11 -13.91 29.03 9.80
C LYS A 11 -12.77 28.29 10.50
N LYS A 12 -11.56 28.85 10.48
CA LYS A 12 -10.36 28.27 11.11
C LYS A 12 -10.17 28.69 12.57
N CYS A 13 -11.06 29.53 13.08
CA CYS A 13 -10.98 30.05 14.45
C CYS A 13 -11.69 29.11 15.43
N LYS A 14 -11.09 28.90 16.61
CA LYS A 14 -11.68 28.18 17.76
C LYS A 14 -12.88 28.93 18.35
N ASN A 15 -12.90 30.25 18.22
CA ASN A 15 -13.97 31.11 18.71
C ASN A 15 -15.16 31.18 17.75
N ARG A 16 -15.28 30.29 16.75
CA ARG A 16 -16.41 30.31 15.82
C ARG A 16 -17.67 29.74 16.49
N GLN A 17 -18.82 30.36 16.21
CA GLN A 17 -20.13 29.87 16.60
C GLN A 17 -21.10 29.99 15.43
N PHE A 18 -22.04 29.05 15.31
CA PHE A 18 -23.05 29.08 14.26
C PHE A 18 -24.36 29.67 14.80
N ASP A 19 -24.86 30.71 14.13
CA ASP A 19 -26.17 31.30 14.35
C ASP A 19 -27.09 30.96 13.14
N PRO A 20 -28.28 30.38 13.33
CA PRO A 20 -29.15 29.97 12.23
C PRO A 20 -29.62 31.10 11.31
N ASN A 21 -29.69 32.34 11.81
CA ASN A 21 -30.17 33.49 11.04
C ASN A 21 -29.01 34.27 10.40
N ARG A 22 -27.81 34.20 10.99
CA ARG A 22 -26.66 35.03 10.60
C ARG A 22 -25.48 34.23 10.03
N GLY A 23 -25.48 32.91 10.17
CA GLY A 23 -24.36 32.04 9.78
C GLY A 23 -23.24 32.05 10.82
N ILE A 24 -21.98 31.96 10.37
CA ILE A 24 -20.82 31.93 11.27
C ILE A 24 -20.62 33.32 11.90
N VAL A 25 -20.70 33.37 13.23
CA VAL A 25 -20.41 34.53 14.07
C VAL A 25 -19.23 34.22 15.01
N CYS A 26 -18.63 35.27 15.57
CA CYS A 26 -17.64 35.10 16.62
C CYS A 26 -18.36 34.84 17.95
N GLY A 27 -18.01 33.77 18.67
CA GLY A 27 -18.58 33.44 19.97
C GLY A 27 -18.28 34.46 21.07
N LEU A 28 -17.24 35.28 20.89
CA LEU A 28 -16.88 36.35 21.83
C LEU A 28 -17.71 37.62 21.63
N THR A 29 -18.01 37.98 20.38
CA THR A 29 -18.71 39.24 20.05
C THR A 29 -20.17 39.05 19.63
N GLN A 30 -20.57 37.81 19.31
CA GLN A 30 -21.89 37.46 18.75
C GLN A 30 -22.22 38.21 17.44
N GLN A 31 -21.19 38.66 16.72
CA GLN A 31 -21.30 39.41 15.48
C GLN A 31 -20.57 38.73 14.33
N LYS A 32 -20.95 39.09 13.10
CA LYS A 32 -20.24 38.71 11.88
C LYS A 32 -18.85 39.34 11.86
N ALA A 33 -17.96 38.75 11.07
CA ALA A 33 -16.59 39.23 10.89
C ALA A 33 -16.55 40.69 10.42
N ASP A 34 -16.04 41.57 11.29
CA ASP A 34 -15.91 43.01 11.05
C ASP A 34 -14.46 43.47 11.21
N PHE A 35 -13.59 43.00 10.31
CA PHE A 35 -12.17 43.34 10.33
C PHE A 35 -11.59 43.46 8.93
N ASP A 36 -10.61 44.36 8.76
CA ASP A 36 -10.07 44.67 7.43
C ASP A 36 -8.88 43.82 7.00
N ASN A 37 -7.94 43.53 7.91
CA ASN A 37 -6.71 42.77 7.62
C ASN A 37 -6.51 41.55 8.54
N GLY A 38 -7.40 41.31 9.52
CA GLY A 38 -7.31 40.17 10.43
C GLY A 38 -8.07 40.41 11.75
N CYS A 39 -8.30 39.33 12.50
CA CYS A 39 -9.00 39.41 13.78
C CYS A 39 -8.02 39.33 14.95
N VAL A 40 -8.07 40.32 15.86
CA VAL A 40 -7.22 40.38 17.07
C VAL A 40 -7.47 39.19 18.01
N ASN A 41 -8.69 38.66 18.03
CA ASN A 41 -9.10 37.54 18.86
C ASN A 41 -9.05 36.19 18.11
N PHE A 42 -8.31 36.12 17.01
CA PHE A 42 -8.16 34.88 16.26
C PHE A 42 -7.32 33.88 17.05
N ILE A 43 -7.91 32.73 17.34
CA ILE A 43 -7.23 31.58 17.93
C ILE A 43 -7.45 30.43 16.95
N GLN A 44 -6.39 29.90 16.37
CA GLN A 44 -6.50 28.79 15.42
C GLN A 44 -7.07 27.55 16.11
N ASP A 45 -8.09 26.94 15.50
CA ASP A 45 -8.65 25.67 15.97
C ASP A 45 -7.75 24.52 15.50
N PRO A 46 -7.11 23.74 16.41
CA PRO A 46 -6.26 22.62 16.03
C PRO A 46 -7.03 21.53 15.25
N ALA A 47 -8.36 21.46 15.37
CA ALA A 47 -9.19 20.55 14.58
C ALA A 47 -9.52 21.07 13.16
N SER A 48 -9.19 22.33 12.85
CA SER A 48 -9.35 22.94 11.51
C SER A 48 -8.07 22.92 10.69
N VAL A 49 -7.01 22.30 11.22
CA VAL A 49 -5.90 21.84 10.41
C VAL A 49 -6.48 20.71 9.57
N ASP A 50 -6.75 20.99 8.31
CA ASP A 50 -7.15 19.98 7.34
C ASP A 50 -6.15 18.82 7.50
N ASP A 51 -6.65 17.68 7.96
CA ASP A 51 -5.95 16.40 8.12
C ASP A 51 -5.70 15.79 6.72
N PHE A 52 -5.13 16.61 5.85
CA PHE A 52 -4.68 16.27 4.51
C PHE A 52 -3.30 16.88 4.28
N SER A 53 -2.38 16.63 5.21
CA SER A 53 -0.94 16.72 4.97
C SER A 53 -0.30 15.33 4.98
N LEU A 54 -0.89 14.40 4.22
CA LEU A 54 -0.15 13.25 3.66
C LEU A 54 0.36 13.51 2.24
N ALA A 55 0.17 14.72 1.70
CA ALA A 55 0.60 15.07 0.34
C ALA A 55 1.56 16.28 0.25
N GLU A 56 2.05 16.83 1.36
CA GLU A 56 2.99 17.96 1.35
C GLU A 56 4.14 17.76 2.34
N LYS A 57 4.91 16.68 2.15
CA LYS A 57 6.30 16.56 2.62
C LYS A 57 7.25 16.59 1.42
N ALA A 58 7.18 17.68 0.69
CA ALA A 58 8.16 18.03 -0.33
C ALA A 58 8.46 19.53 -0.15
N ASP A 59 9.05 19.91 0.99
CA ASP A 59 9.85 21.16 1.11
C ASP A 59 10.42 21.46 2.52
N VAL A 60 10.45 20.51 3.47
CA VAL A 60 11.19 20.72 4.74
C VAL A 60 12.02 19.50 5.12
N ALA A 61 13.34 19.75 5.25
CA ALA A 61 14.44 18.90 5.75
C ALA A 61 15.21 18.04 4.72
N GLU A 62 15.85 18.70 3.74
CA GLU A 62 16.79 18.05 2.81
C GLU A 62 18.17 17.69 3.43
N GLN A 63 18.52 18.16 4.64
CA GLN A 63 19.91 18.03 5.12
C GLN A 63 20.18 17.03 6.26
N GLU A 64 19.16 16.44 6.91
CA GLU A 64 19.36 15.47 8.02
C GLU A 64 18.61 14.13 7.84
N VAL A 65 17.64 14.05 6.92
CA VAL A 65 16.83 12.84 6.69
C VAL A 65 17.51 11.85 5.71
N VAL A 66 18.50 12.29 4.95
CA VAL A 66 19.19 11.47 3.93
C VAL A 66 20.15 10.46 4.55
N SER A 67 20.93 10.86 5.55
CA SER A 67 21.99 10.02 6.14
C SER A 67 21.45 8.77 6.84
N ILE A 68 20.35 8.94 7.60
CA ILE A 68 19.71 7.82 8.33
C ILE A 68 19.04 6.86 7.35
N SER A 69 18.42 7.36 6.28
CA SER A 69 17.77 6.54 5.26
C SER A 69 18.77 5.64 4.53
N GLU A 70 19.93 6.17 4.14
CA GLU A 70 20.97 5.42 3.44
C GLU A 70 21.63 4.37 4.33
N GLU A 71 21.98 4.71 5.58
CA GLU A 71 22.60 3.77 6.52
C GLU A 71 21.64 2.61 6.87
N ILE A 72 20.37 2.89 7.14
CA ILE A 72 19.36 1.86 7.39
C ILE A 72 19.18 0.98 6.15
N LEU A 73 19.14 1.58 4.96
CA LEU A 73 19.01 0.84 3.70
C LEU A 73 20.20 -0.11 3.48
N GLU A 74 21.43 0.35 3.72
CA GLU A 74 22.64 -0.48 3.62
C GLU A 74 22.64 -1.61 4.65
N ASN A 75 22.26 -1.33 5.90
CA ASN A 75 22.13 -2.34 6.93
C ASN A 75 21.11 -3.41 6.55
N LEU A 76 19.94 -3.03 6.05
CA LEU A 76 18.93 -3.98 5.59
C LEU A 76 19.42 -4.78 4.38
N LYS A 77 20.12 -4.17 3.41
CA LYS A 77 20.72 -4.88 2.27
C LYS A 77 21.71 -5.95 2.71
N ARG A 78 22.48 -5.71 3.77
CA ARG A 78 23.43 -6.69 4.33
C ARG A 78 22.74 -7.92 4.94
N TYR A 79 21.52 -7.77 5.45
CA TYR A 79 20.72 -8.88 5.98
C TYR A 79 20.03 -9.72 4.88
N GLN A 80 19.95 -9.20 3.65
CA GLN A 80 19.29 -9.91 2.55
C GLN A 80 20.14 -11.07 2.06
N ASN A 81 19.49 -12.20 1.81
CA ASN A 81 20.16 -13.36 1.25
C ASN A 81 19.45 -13.85 0.00
N PHE A 82 20.07 -13.59 -1.15
CA PHE A 82 19.54 -14.00 -2.44
C PHE A 82 19.46 -15.52 -2.59
N GLY A 83 20.41 -16.27 -2.02
CA GLY A 83 20.42 -17.73 -2.05
C GLY A 83 19.20 -18.34 -1.36
N TYR A 84 18.86 -17.87 -0.17
CA TYR A 84 17.67 -18.34 0.55
C TYR A 84 16.37 -17.98 -0.18
N ALA A 85 16.32 -16.81 -0.83
CA ALA A 85 15.19 -16.41 -1.66
C ALA A 85 14.97 -17.39 -2.83
N LEU A 86 16.05 -17.79 -3.51
CA LEU A 86 16.00 -18.72 -4.63
C LEU A 86 15.52 -20.11 -4.20
N VAL A 87 16.10 -20.66 -3.14
CA VAL A 87 15.73 -21.98 -2.60
C VAL A 87 14.27 -21.98 -2.11
N GLY A 88 13.89 -20.96 -1.33
CA GLY A 88 12.51 -20.80 -0.85
C GLY A 88 11.51 -20.65 -2.00
N GLY A 89 11.86 -19.88 -3.03
CA GLY A 89 11.04 -19.73 -4.23
C GLY A 89 10.88 -21.02 -5.04
N MET A 90 11.96 -21.79 -5.22
CA MET A 90 11.89 -23.10 -5.91
C MET A 90 10.99 -24.09 -5.18
N LEU A 91 11.09 -24.17 -3.85
CA LEU A 91 10.22 -25.02 -3.05
C LEU A 91 8.74 -24.59 -3.18
N ALA A 92 8.48 -23.28 -3.13
CA ALA A 92 7.15 -22.72 -3.32
C ALA A 92 6.57 -23.02 -4.71
N VAL A 93 7.39 -23.01 -5.76
CA VAL A 93 7.00 -23.40 -7.13
C VAL A 93 6.54 -24.86 -7.18
N LEU A 94 7.31 -25.78 -6.58
CA LEU A 94 6.96 -27.20 -6.54
C LEU A 94 5.65 -27.43 -5.79
N ILE A 95 5.50 -26.83 -4.61
CA ILE A 95 4.28 -26.92 -3.80
C ILE A 95 3.09 -26.37 -4.58
N SER A 96 3.25 -25.22 -5.23
CA SER A 96 2.21 -24.57 -6.03
C SER A 96 1.79 -25.42 -7.23
N ALA A 97 2.72 -26.04 -7.94
CA ALA A 97 2.44 -26.91 -9.08
C ALA A 97 1.68 -28.18 -8.67
N VAL A 98 2.05 -28.78 -7.53
CA VAL A 98 1.34 -29.94 -6.97
C VAL A 98 -0.09 -29.56 -6.55
N LEU A 99 -0.24 -28.45 -5.83
CA LEU A 99 -1.57 -27.95 -5.45
C LEU A 99 -2.44 -27.66 -6.68
N TRP A 100 -1.88 -27.03 -7.71
CA TRP A 100 -2.58 -26.79 -8.98
C TRP A 100 -3.10 -28.09 -9.59
N ALA A 101 -2.23 -29.11 -9.71
CA ALA A 101 -2.58 -30.39 -10.30
C ALA A 101 -3.70 -31.10 -9.53
N LEU A 102 -3.60 -31.16 -8.19
CA LEU A 102 -4.59 -31.78 -7.32
C LEU A 102 -5.97 -31.13 -7.47
N ILE A 103 -6.00 -29.80 -7.46
CA ILE A 103 -7.26 -29.06 -7.61
C ILE A 103 -7.83 -29.28 -9.02
N THR A 104 -6.99 -29.26 -10.05
CA THR A 104 -7.41 -29.46 -11.44
C THR A 104 -8.03 -30.84 -11.66
N VAL A 105 -7.40 -31.90 -11.15
CA VAL A 105 -7.94 -33.28 -11.24
C VAL A 105 -9.25 -33.40 -10.48
N SER A 106 -9.34 -32.84 -9.28
CA SER A 106 -10.56 -32.91 -8.46
C SER A 106 -11.75 -32.19 -9.07
N ILE A 107 -11.52 -31.06 -9.74
CA ILE A 107 -12.57 -30.20 -10.31
C ILE A 107 -12.85 -30.55 -11.79
N LYS A 108 -11.96 -31.32 -12.45
CA LYS A 108 -12.01 -31.63 -13.89
C LYS A 108 -12.07 -30.40 -14.80
N TYR A 109 -11.63 -29.25 -14.29
CA TYR A 109 -11.68 -27.97 -14.99
C TYR A 109 -10.45 -27.14 -14.63
N GLN A 110 -9.83 -26.51 -15.63
CA GLN A 110 -8.73 -25.57 -15.43
C GLN A 110 -9.28 -24.15 -15.25
N ILE A 111 -8.98 -23.53 -14.10
CA ILE A 111 -9.43 -22.17 -13.77
C ILE A 111 -8.21 -21.24 -13.75
N GLY A 112 -8.18 -20.26 -14.65
CA GLY A 112 -7.06 -19.33 -14.80
C GLY A 112 -6.76 -18.47 -13.56
N TYR A 113 -7.75 -18.23 -12.69
CA TYR A 113 -7.54 -17.47 -11.44
C TYR A 113 -6.56 -18.13 -10.47
N MET A 114 -6.28 -19.43 -10.60
CA MET A 114 -5.26 -20.11 -9.79
C MET A 114 -3.85 -19.52 -9.96
N ALA A 115 -3.56 -18.91 -11.12
CA ALA A 115 -2.30 -18.23 -11.37
C ALA A 115 -2.06 -17.05 -10.41
N ILE A 116 -3.12 -16.38 -9.96
CA ILE A 116 -3.03 -15.31 -8.95
C ILE A 116 -2.56 -15.90 -7.62
N GLY A 117 -3.11 -17.04 -7.23
CA GLY A 117 -2.72 -17.77 -6.02
C GLY A 117 -1.26 -18.23 -6.07
N VAL A 118 -0.83 -18.80 -7.20
CA VAL A 118 0.58 -19.21 -7.40
C VAL A 118 1.52 -18.01 -7.37
N GLY A 119 1.18 -16.93 -8.08
CA GLY A 119 1.98 -15.71 -8.09
C GLY A 119 2.16 -15.12 -6.70
N PHE A 120 1.07 -15.06 -5.91
CA PHE A 120 1.12 -14.61 -4.53
C PHE A 120 1.96 -15.54 -3.65
N LEU A 121 1.75 -16.85 -3.71
CA LEU A 121 2.45 -17.83 -2.89
C LEU A 121 3.96 -17.81 -3.17
N VAL A 122 4.35 -17.86 -4.44
CA VAL A 122 5.77 -17.84 -4.85
C VAL A 122 6.40 -16.49 -4.52
N GLY A 123 5.73 -15.38 -4.81
CA GLY A 123 6.22 -14.04 -4.50
C GLY A 123 6.40 -13.83 -2.99
N PHE A 124 5.44 -14.27 -2.19
CA PHE A 124 5.51 -14.23 -0.73
C PHE A 124 6.67 -15.08 -0.21
N ALA A 125 6.86 -16.30 -0.73
CA ALA A 125 7.98 -17.16 -0.33
C ALA A 125 9.34 -16.52 -0.63
N VAL A 126 9.55 -15.97 -1.84
CA VAL A 126 10.80 -15.28 -2.21
C VAL A 126 11.06 -14.10 -1.28
N ARG A 127 10.02 -13.33 -0.92
CA ARG A 127 10.11 -12.20 0.00
C ARG A 127 10.43 -12.65 1.43
N PHE A 128 9.73 -13.68 1.92
CA PHE A 128 9.83 -14.19 3.28
C PHE A 128 11.19 -14.84 3.55
N PHE A 129 11.65 -15.73 2.65
CA PHE A 129 12.94 -16.42 2.82
C PHE A 129 14.14 -15.56 2.42
N GLY A 130 13.97 -14.64 1.45
CA GLY A 130 15.06 -13.78 1.00
C GLY A 130 15.30 -12.56 1.89
N ILE A 131 14.30 -12.16 2.70
CA ILE A 131 14.22 -10.87 3.41
C ILE A 131 14.43 -9.69 2.43
N GLY A 132 14.25 -9.96 1.13
CA GLY A 132 14.75 -9.14 0.04
C GLY A 132 13.72 -8.12 -0.40
N PHE A 133 14.03 -6.84 -0.23
CA PHE A 133 13.15 -5.76 -0.70
C PHE A 133 13.55 -5.16 -2.05
N GLU A 134 14.75 -5.45 -2.53
CA GLU A 134 15.25 -4.91 -3.80
C GLU A 134 14.50 -5.46 -5.03
N ARG A 135 14.53 -4.69 -6.12
CA ARG A 135 13.87 -5.03 -7.38
C ARG A 135 14.31 -6.39 -7.95
N LYS A 136 15.54 -6.82 -7.68
CA LYS A 136 16.08 -8.13 -8.08
C LYS A 136 15.25 -9.30 -7.51
N PHE A 137 14.80 -9.21 -6.25
CA PHE A 137 13.96 -10.24 -5.63
C PHE A 137 12.55 -10.27 -6.24
N GLY A 138 12.00 -9.10 -6.59
CA GLY A 138 10.72 -9.02 -7.30
C GLY A 138 10.78 -9.66 -8.69
N ILE A 139 11.85 -9.40 -9.45
CA ILE A 139 12.07 -10.03 -10.78
C ILE A 139 12.21 -11.55 -10.63
N LEU A 140 12.99 -12.02 -9.64
CA LEU A 140 13.14 -13.44 -9.36
C LEU A 140 11.78 -14.09 -9.04
N GLY A 141 10.99 -13.47 -8.16
CA GLY A 141 9.65 -13.95 -7.81
C GLY A 141 8.71 -14.02 -9.01
N GLY A 142 8.71 -13.00 -9.87
CA GLY A 142 7.91 -12.99 -11.09
C GLY A 142 8.32 -14.11 -12.06
N PHE A 143 9.63 -14.31 -12.26
CA PHE A 143 10.14 -15.38 -13.11
C PHE A 143 9.77 -16.78 -12.56
N LEU A 144 9.97 -17.01 -11.26
CA LEU A 144 9.61 -18.27 -10.62
C LEU A 144 8.09 -18.51 -10.64
N ALA A 145 7.27 -17.46 -10.47
CA ALA A 145 5.82 -17.59 -10.58
C ALA A 145 5.38 -18.02 -11.98
N LEU A 146 5.99 -17.46 -13.03
CA LEU A 146 5.73 -17.89 -14.42
C LEU A 146 6.08 -19.38 -14.62
N LEU A 147 7.23 -19.81 -14.10
CA LEU A 147 7.61 -21.23 -14.12
C LEU A 147 6.61 -22.11 -13.35
N GLY A 148 6.15 -21.64 -12.18
CA GLY A 148 5.14 -22.34 -11.39
C GLY A 148 3.80 -22.49 -12.12
N CYS A 149 3.33 -21.45 -12.80
CA CYS A 149 2.12 -21.51 -13.62
C CYS A 149 2.29 -22.48 -14.79
N LEU A 150 3.44 -22.46 -15.47
CA LEU A 150 3.72 -23.38 -16.57
C LEU A 150 3.74 -24.85 -16.11
N LEU A 151 4.43 -25.12 -15.01
CA LEU A 151 4.49 -26.45 -14.40
C LEU A 151 3.13 -26.91 -13.88
N GLY A 152 2.35 -26.03 -13.26
CA GLY A 152 1.00 -26.33 -12.78
C GLY A 152 0.06 -26.73 -13.92
N ASN A 153 0.08 -26.01 -15.04
CA ASN A 153 -0.68 -26.37 -16.23
C ASN A 153 -0.24 -27.73 -16.80
N LEU A 154 1.06 -27.98 -16.88
CA LEU A 154 1.62 -29.25 -17.36
C LEU A 154 1.16 -30.42 -16.47
N PHE A 155 1.34 -30.31 -15.16
CA PHE A 155 0.95 -31.37 -14.23
C PHE A 155 -0.57 -31.57 -14.17
N GLY A 156 -1.35 -30.49 -14.24
CA GLY A 156 -2.81 -30.57 -14.32
C GLY A 156 -3.28 -31.30 -15.57
N TYR A 157 -2.67 -31.02 -16.74
CA TYR A 157 -3.00 -31.72 -17.99
C TYR A 157 -2.66 -33.21 -17.90
N VAL A 158 -1.45 -33.55 -17.46
CA VAL A 158 -1.02 -34.95 -17.29
C VAL A 158 -1.92 -35.68 -16.28
N GLY A 159 -2.30 -35.04 -15.17
CA GLY A 159 -3.18 -35.62 -14.17
C GLY A 159 -4.58 -35.94 -14.70
N LEU A 160 -5.17 -35.02 -15.47
CA LEU A 160 -6.47 -35.25 -16.11
C LEU A 160 -6.41 -36.38 -17.14
N SER A 161 -5.35 -36.42 -17.96
CA SER A 161 -5.14 -37.50 -18.93
C SER A 161 -4.96 -38.86 -18.26
N ALA A 162 -4.26 -38.91 -17.12
CA ALA A 162 -4.09 -40.15 -16.36
C ALA A 162 -5.43 -40.66 -15.79
N GLU A 163 -6.29 -39.77 -15.28
CA GLU A 163 -7.60 -40.16 -14.75
C GLU A 163 -8.54 -40.69 -15.84
N GLN A 164 -8.45 -40.16 -17.06
CA GLN A 164 -9.24 -40.64 -18.20
C GLN A 164 -8.87 -42.06 -18.65
N MET A 165 -7.63 -42.50 -18.41
CA MET A 165 -7.15 -43.84 -18.80
C MET A 165 -7.23 -44.86 -17.66
N GLY A 166 -7.29 -44.40 -16.40
CA GLY A 166 -7.37 -45.23 -15.22
C GLY A 166 -8.79 -45.62 -14.79
N ASN A 167 -9.79 -45.25 -15.58
CA ASN A 167 -11.22 -45.57 -15.38
C ASN A 167 -11.73 -46.49 -16.49
#